data_AF-A0A812ILW1-F1
#
_entry.id   AF-A0A812ILW1-F1
#
_cell.length_a   1.000
_cell.length_b   1.000
_cell.length_c   1.000
_cell.angle_alpha   90.00
_cell.angle_beta   90.00
_cell.angle_gamma   90.00
#
_symmetry.space_group_name_H-M   'P 1'
#
loop_
_entity.id
_entity.type
_entity.pdbx_description
1 polymer ?
#
loop_
_entity_poly.entity_id
_entity_poly.type
_entity_poly.pdbx_seq_one_letter_code
_entity_poly.pdbx_strand_id
1 'polypeptide(L)'
;VFGTSQVTTGAGGDLQQVERMARAMVTQFGMSEVGSLAIDDGGFMGPDYSEELSSKIDNAIKEISDDCYLNALNILMTNRACLDRVADELTETETMPGDRLREIIAEYVEIPSKLAAV
;
A
#
# COMPACT_ATOMS: atom_id res chain seq x y z
N VAL A 1 13.75 -10.03 -4.75
CA VAL A 1 13.96 -10.46 -6.15
C VAL A 1 15.21 -9.83 -6.74
N PHE A 2 15.19 -8.53 -7.03
CA PHE A 2 16.25 -7.86 -7.82
C PHE A 2 17.18 -6.96 -6.98
N GLY A 3 16.94 -6.85 -5.67
CA GLY A 3 17.71 -6.01 -4.76
C GLY A 3 17.28 -4.54 -4.78
N THR A 4 17.78 -3.77 -3.79
CA THR A 4 17.44 -2.34 -3.62
C THR A 4 18.02 -1.46 -4.73
N SER A 5 19.07 -1.91 -5.42
CA SER A 5 19.70 -1.21 -6.54
C SER A 5 18.92 -1.30 -7.85
N GLN A 6 17.88 -2.14 -7.92
CA GLN A 6 17.06 -2.35 -9.11
C GLN A 6 15.62 -1.83 -8.92
N VAL A 7 15.41 -0.95 -7.95
CA VAL A 7 14.12 -0.26 -7.77
C VAL A 7 13.91 0.68 -8.95
N THR A 8 12.80 0.52 -9.65
CA THR A 8 12.45 1.32 -10.83
C THR A 8 11.52 2.48 -10.45
N THR A 9 11.40 3.46 -11.35
CA THR A 9 10.48 4.60 -11.17
C THR A 9 9.02 4.27 -11.48
N GLY A 10 8.72 3.04 -11.95
CA GLY A 10 7.38 2.63 -12.36
C GLY A 10 6.34 2.66 -11.23
N ALA A 11 6.78 2.48 -9.98
CA ALA A 11 5.90 2.53 -8.80
C ALA A 11 5.57 3.97 -8.34
N GLY A 12 6.06 5.01 -9.03
CA GLY A 12 5.89 6.40 -8.59
C GLY A 12 4.42 6.82 -8.43
N GLY A 13 3.53 6.35 -9.32
CA GLY A 13 2.09 6.63 -9.22
C GLY A 13 1.43 5.99 -8.00
N ASP A 14 1.85 4.78 -7.63
CA ASP A 14 1.34 4.07 -6.45
C ASP A 14 1.84 4.73 -5.16
N LEU A 15 3.10 5.15 -5.11
CA LEU A 15 3.65 5.88 -3.96
C LEU A 15 2.91 7.20 -3.71
N GLN A 16 2.55 7.92 -4.78
CA GLN A 16 1.71 9.12 -4.66
C GLN A 16 0.30 8.80 -4.15
N GLN A 17 -0.28 7.64 -4.51
CA GLN A 17 -1.57 7.21 -3.98
C GLN A 17 -1.49 6.87 -2.49
N VAL A 18 -0.42 6.16 -2.07
CA VAL A 18 -0.17 5.84 -0.67
C VAL A 18 -0.04 7.10 0.17
N GLU A 19 0.75 8.08 -0.29
CA GLU A 19 0.91 9.37 0.41
C GLU A 19 -0.43 10.08 0.60
N ARG A 20 -1.24 10.21 -0.46
CA ARG A 20 -2.54 10.89 -0.38
C ARG A 20 -3.49 10.18 0.58
N MET A 21 -3.52 8.85 0.56
CA MET A 21 -4.38 8.05 1.43
C MET A 21 -3.95 8.17 2.90
N ALA A 22 -2.65 8.01 3.18
CA ALA A 22 -2.11 8.16 4.52
C ALA A 22 -2.34 9.57 5.06
N ARG A 23 -2.15 10.61 4.24
CA ARG A 23 -2.47 12.00 4.61
C ARG A 23 -3.93 12.16 5.00
N ALA A 24 -4.87 11.66 4.18
CA ALA A 24 -6.29 11.73 4.50
C ALA A 24 -6.65 10.95 5.78
N MET A 25 -6.03 9.78 6.00
CA MET A 25 -6.18 9.02 7.24
C MET A 25 -5.80 9.84 8.47
N VAL A 26 -4.71 10.59 8.39
CA VAL A 26 -4.23 11.44 9.48
C VAL A 26 -5.08 12.70 9.64
N THR A 27 -5.32 13.46 8.56
CA THR A 27 -5.88 14.83 8.64
C THR A 27 -7.40 14.90 8.55
N GLN A 28 -8.06 13.90 7.94
CA GLN A 28 -9.51 13.92 7.72
C GLN A 28 -10.23 12.87 8.56
N PHE A 29 -9.64 11.69 8.70
CA PHE A 29 -10.28 10.56 9.38
C PHE A 29 -9.86 10.39 10.84
N GLY A 30 -8.81 11.11 11.29
CA GLY A 30 -8.33 11.02 12.66
C GLY A 30 -7.79 9.64 13.04
N MET A 31 -7.21 8.91 12.09
CA MET A 31 -6.68 7.56 12.28
C MET A 31 -5.23 7.55 12.78
N SER A 32 -4.83 8.58 13.53
CA SER A 32 -3.51 8.66 14.16
C SER A 32 -3.57 9.41 15.49
N GLU A 33 -2.45 9.38 16.22
CA GLU A 33 -2.24 10.10 17.48
C GLU A 33 -2.35 11.64 17.34
N VAL A 34 -2.40 12.15 16.10
CA VAL A 34 -2.70 13.57 15.81
C VAL A 34 -4.15 13.93 16.18
N GLY A 35 -5.03 12.92 16.28
CA GLY A 35 -6.43 13.05 16.67
C GLY A 35 -7.35 13.50 15.53
N SER A 36 -8.65 13.53 15.80
CA SER A 36 -9.70 13.91 14.85
C SER A 36 -9.81 15.42 14.64
N LEU A 37 -8.67 16.11 14.50
CA LEU A 37 -8.69 17.47 14.02
C LEU A 37 -9.00 17.37 12.53
N ALA A 38 -10.21 17.74 12.11
CA ALA A 38 -10.50 17.94 10.69
C ALA A 38 -9.68 19.15 10.25
N ILE A 39 -8.44 18.90 9.85
CA ILE A 39 -7.52 19.94 9.41
C ILE A 39 -7.98 20.32 8.00
N ASP A 40 -8.63 21.48 7.90
CA ASP A 40 -9.03 22.06 6.62
C ASP A 40 -7.77 22.36 5.80
N ASP A 41 -7.78 21.98 4.52
CA ASP A 41 -6.61 22.03 3.63
C ASP A 41 -6.25 23.48 3.20
N GLY A 42 -6.86 24.49 3.83
CA GLY A 42 -6.48 25.90 3.77
C GLY A 42 -6.56 26.57 2.38
N GLY A 43 -7.04 25.85 1.36
CA GLY A 43 -7.03 26.34 -0.01
C GLY A 43 -5.63 26.74 -0.49
N PHE A 44 -5.52 27.78 -1.31
CA PHE A 44 -4.29 28.19 -2.00
C PHE A 44 -3.15 28.65 -1.06
N MET A 45 -3.43 28.92 0.22
CA MET A 45 -2.43 29.34 1.22
C MET A 45 -1.82 28.16 2.00
N GLY A 46 -2.32 26.94 1.78
CA GLY A 46 -1.94 25.78 2.57
C GLY A 46 -2.55 25.81 3.98
N PRO A 47 -2.52 24.69 4.69
CA PRO A 47 -3.17 24.58 5.98
C PRO A 47 -2.43 25.42 7.05
N ASP A 48 -3.21 26.16 7.85
CA ASP A 48 -2.72 27.12 8.84
C ASP A 48 -2.49 26.41 10.19
N TYR A 49 -1.47 25.55 10.25
CA TYR A 49 -1.07 24.86 11.48
C TYR A 49 0.39 25.11 11.90
N SER A 50 0.66 24.96 13.20
CA SER A 50 2.00 25.15 13.76
C SER A 50 2.99 24.15 13.18
N GLU A 51 4.27 24.52 13.12
CA GLU A 51 5.36 23.64 12.68
C GLU A 51 5.42 22.32 13.48
N GLU A 52 5.07 22.38 14.77
CA GLU A 52 4.94 21.19 15.62
C GLU A 52 3.83 20.25 15.13
N LEU A 53 2.68 20.78 14.71
CA LEU A 53 1.59 19.97 14.17
C LEU A 53 1.96 19.41 12.78
N SER A 54 2.62 20.21 11.93
CA SER A 54 3.16 19.74 10.64
C SER A 54 4.05 18.51 10.84
N SER A 55 4.99 18.61 11.77
CA SER A 55 5.93 17.53 12.06
C SER A 55 5.21 16.27 12.58
N LYS A 56 4.18 16.42 13.41
CA LYS A 56 3.37 15.29 13.88
C LYS A 56 2.60 14.62 12.75
N ILE A 57 2.05 15.39 11.81
CA ILE A 57 1.35 14.85 10.63
C ILE A 57 2.32 14.06 9.75
N ASP A 58 3.46 14.65 9.41
CA ASP A 58 4.45 14.00 8.53
C ASP A 58 5.00 12.71 9.16
N ASN A 59 5.24 12.71 10.48
CA ASN A 59 5.65 11.51 11.20
C ASN A 59 4.57 10.41 11.15
N ALA A 60 3.30 10.76 11.39
CA ALA A 60 2.21 9.79 11.33
C ALA A 60 2.02 9.20 9.92
N ILE A 61 2.13 10.03 8.87
CA ILE A 61 2.08 9.56 7.47
C ILE A 61 3.21 8.57 7.19
N LYS A 62 4.42 8.89 7.68
CA LYS A 62 5.59 8.02 7.52
C LYS A 62 5.39 6.69 8.23
N GLU A 63 4.95 6.69 9.48
CA GLU A 63 4.69 5.46 10.25
C GLU A 63 3.67 4.55 9.54
N ILE A 64 2.54 5.11 9.10
CA ILE A 64 1.52 4.35 8.35
C ILE A 64 2.11 3.76 7.06
N SER A 65 2.90 4.54 6.33
CA SER A 65 3.49 4.11 5.06
C SER A 65 4.53 3.01 5.26
N ASP A 66 5.39 3.14 6.27
CA ASP A 66 6.44 2.18 6.61
C ASP A 66 5.82 0.85 7.08
N ASP A 67 4.79 0.89 7.93
CA ASP A 67 4.07 -0.30 8.40
C ASP A 67 3.38 -1.04 7.26
N CYS A 68 2.70 -0.31 6.37
CA CYS A 68 2.07 -0.88 5.18
C CYS A 68 3.11 -1.54 4.26
N TYR A 69 4.26 -0.87 4.06
CA TYR A 69 5.35 -1.41 3.26
C TYR A 69 5.92 -2.70 3.84
N LEU A 70 6.20 -2.74 5.15
CA LEU A 70 6.71 -3.92 5.83
C LEU A 70 5.72 -5.07 5.79
N ASN A 71 4.42 -4.79 5.98
CA ASN A 71 3.38 -5.80 5.87
C ASN A 71 3.29 -6.37 4.45
N ALA A 72 3.25 -5.51 3.42
CA ALA A 72 3.24 -5.93 2.03
C ALA A 72 4.47 -6.79 1.69
N LEU A 73 5.65 -6.36 2.14
CA LEU A 73 6.89 -7.11 1.96
C LEU A 73 6.81 -8.49 2.62
N ASN A 74 6.31 -8.56 3.86
CA ASN A 74 6.17 -9.81 4.58
C ASN A 74 5.19 -10.77 3.89
N ILE A 75 4.05 -10.27 3.40
CA ILE A 75 3.07 -11.06 2.64
C ILE A 75 3.72 -11.63 1.36
N LEU A 76 4.43 -10.79 0.60
CA LEU A 76 5.09 -11.22 -0.64
C LEU A 76 6.24 -12.20 -0.39
N MET A 77 7.02 -12.00 0.68
CA MET A 77 8.10 -12.91 1.07
C MET A 77 7.58 -14.25 1.55
N THR A 78 6.50 -14.26 2.34
CA THR A 78 5.86 -15.49 2.82
C THR A 78 5.30 -16.31 1.66
N ASN A 79 4.76 -15.64 0.64
CA ASN A 79 4.14 -16.29 -0.53
C ASN A 79 5.06 -16.30 -1.76
N ARG A 80 6.38 -16.36 -1.54
CA ARG A 80 7.38 -16.22 -2.59
C ARG A 80 7.19 -17.20 -3.75
N ALA A 81 6.93 -18.46 -3.44
CA ALA A 81 6.74 -19.50 -4.46
C ALA A 81 5.50 -19.26 -5.33
N CYS A 82 4.41 -18.76 -4.74
CA CYS A 82 3.21 -18.37 -5.48
C CYS A 82 3.50 -17.19 -6.42
N LEU A 83 4.24 -16.18 -5.95
CA LEU A 83 4.59 -15.01 -6.75
C LEU A 83 5.43 -15.40 -7.96
N ASP A 84 6.44 -16.26 -7.77
CA ASP A 84 7.30 -16.72 -8.87
C ASP A 84 6.48 -17.52 -9.91
N ARG A 85 5.58 -18.41 -9.46
CA ARG A 85 4.68 -19.17 -10.35
C ARG A 85 3.75 -18.28 -11.19
N VAL A 86 3.22 -17.21 -10.61
CA VAL A 86 2.38 -16.23 -11.30
C VAL A 86 3.21 -15.42 -12.31
N ALA A 87 4.42 -15.01 -11.94
CA ALA A 87 5.32 -14.26 -12.81
C ALA A 87 5.75 -15.08 -14.03
N ASP A 88 6.04 -16.37 -13.86
CA ASP A 88 6.39 -17.28 -14.96
C ASP A 88 5.23 -17.40 -15.95
N GLU A 89 3.99 -17.63 -15.47
CA GLU A 89 2.83 -17.75 -16.35
C GLU A 89 2.51 -16.45 -17.10
N LEU A 90 2.62 -15.30 -16.43
CA LEU A 90 2.44 -13.98 -17.07
C LEU A 90 3.55 -13.67 -18.08
N THR A 91 4.74 -14.20 -17.90
CA THR A 91 5.82 -14.05 -18.89
C THR A 91 5.50 -14.80 -20.19
N GLU A 92 4.79 -15.92 -20.11
CA GLU A 92 4.36 -16.69 -21.29
C GLU A 92 3.08 -16.15 -21.93
N THR A 93 2.13 -15.69 -21.12
CA THR A 93 0.76 -15.37 -21.57
C THR A 93 0.46 -13.88 -21.68
N GLU A 94 1.32 -13.02 -21.13
CA GLU A 94 1.18 -11.55 -20.97
C GLU A 94 -0.02 -11.08 -20.12
N THR A 95 -1.12 -11.82 -20.14
CA THR A 95 -2.37 -11.51 -19.46
C THR A 95 -2.96 -12.75 -18.82
N MET A 96 -3.55 -12.59 -17.63
CA MET A 96 -4.13 -13.68 -16.87
C MET A 96 -5.53 -13.29 -16.35
N PRO A 97 -6.56 -14.12 -16.55
CA PRO A 97 -7.86 -13.91 -15.93
C PRO A 97 -7.79 -14.01 -14.41
N GLY A 98 -8.64 -13.26 -13.70
CA GLY A 98 -8.69 -13.28 -12.24
C GLY A 98 -8.97 -14.66 -11.65
N ASP A 99 -9.81 -15.47 -12.29
CA ASP A 99 -10.11 -16.84 -11.83
C ASP A 99 -8.87 -17.73 -11.90
N ARG A 100 -8.07 -17.59 -12.97
CA ARG A 100 -6.82 -18.32 -13.12
C ARG A 100 -5.80 -17.94 -12.04
N LEU A 101 -5.71 -16.65 -11.71
CA LEU A 101 -4.87 -16.20 -10.59
C LEU A 101 -5.31 -16.82 -9.26
N ARG A 102 -6.63 -16.87 -9.00
CA ARG A 102 -7.18 -17.47 -7.78
C ARG A 102 -6.90 -18.98 -7.70
N GLU A 103 -6.98 -19.69 -8.81
CA GLU A 103 -6.59 -21.11 -8.87
C GLU A 103 -5.14 -21.30 -8.44
N ILE A 104 -4.21 -20.51 -8.99
CA ILE A 104 -2.79 -20.59 -8.61
C ILE A 104 -2.61 -20.26 -7.13
N ILE A 105 -3.23 -19.19 -6.62
CA ILE A 105 -3.12 -18.81 -5.20
C ILE A 105 -3.64 -19.93 -4.28
N ALA A 106 -4.74 -20.60 -4.65
CA ALA A 106 -5.34 -21.68 -3.89
C ALA A 106 -4.42 -22.91 -3.75
N GLU A 107 -3.42 -23.06 -4.61
CA GLU A 107 -2.39 -24.12 -4.49
C GLU A 107 -1.41 -23.86 -3.33
N TYR A 108 -1.24 -22.60 -2.91
CA TYR A 108 -0.26 -22.19 -1.90
C TYR A 108 -0.89 -21.74 -0.57
N VAL A 109 -2.11 -21.19 -0.62
CA VAL A 109 -2.78 -20.60 0.55
C VAL A 109 -4.24 -20.97 0.55
N GLU A 110 -4.77 -21.30 1.73
CA GLU A 110 -6.21 -21.47 1.92
C GLU A 110 -6.92 -20.12 1.81
N ILE A 111 -7.78 -19.97 0.81
CA ILE A 111 -8.47 -18.70 0.55
C ILE A 111 -9.61 -18.55 1.57
N PRO A 112 -9.64 -17.48 2.38
CA PRO A 112 -10.71 -17.26 3.35
C PRO A 112 -12.08 -17.15 2.66
N SER A 113 -13.07 -17.86 3.20
CA SER A 113 -14.42 -17.99 2.62
C SER A 113 -15.17 -16.67 2.36
N LYS A 114 -14.80 -15.58 3.06
CA LYS A 114 -15.35 -14.23 2.81
C LYS A 114 -14.99 -13.65 1.43
N LEU A 115 -13.95 -14.16 0.77
CA LEU A 115 -13.51 -13.73 -0.57
C LEU A 115 -13.99 -14.66 -1.69
N ALA A 116 -14.56 -15.82 -1.37
CA ALA A 116 -15.07 -16.78 -2.36
C ALA A 116 -16.42 -16.38 -2.98
N ALA A 117 -17.04 -15.28 -2.49
CA ALA A 117 -18.40 -14.86 -2.84
C ALA A 117 -18.46 -13.51 -3.62
N VAL A 118 -17.33 -13.02 -4.14
CA VAL A 118 -17.27 -11.80 -4.99
C VAL A 118 -16.73 -12.13 -6.37
#